data_AF-A0A1G7QAJ2-F1
#
_entry.id   AF-A0A1G7QAJ2-F1
#
_cell.length_a   1.000
_cell.length_b   1.000
_cell.length_c   1.000
_cell.angle_alpha   90.00
_cell.angle_beta   90.00
_cell.angle_gamma   90.00
#
_symmetry.space_group_name_H-M   'P 1'
#
loop_
_entity.id
_entity.type
_entity.pdbx_description
1 polymer ?
#
loop_
_entity_poly.entity_id
_entity_poly.type
_entity_poly.pdbx_seq_one_letter_code
_entity_poly.pdbx_strand_id
1 'polypeptide(L)' 'MLERRTRPDRDKAIAVNAGIAMKQKQGREAAALFLEDAGLPLAVIARVLNDAEQRRAGDLR' A
#
# COMPACT_ATOMS: atom_id res chain seq x y z
N MET A 1 -26.77 14.69 -5.72
CA MET A 1 -25.84 14.18 -6.75
C MET A 1 -24.72 13.47 -6.02
N LEU A 2 -24.71 12.13 -5.99
CA LEU A 2 -23.57 11.38 -5.45
C LEU A 2 -22.43 11.51 -6.46
N GLU A 3 -21.44 12.36 -6.14
CA GLU A 3 -20.22 12.46 -6.93
C GLU A 3 -19.67 11.05 -7.16
N ARG A 4 -19.60 10.67 -8.42
CA ARG A 4 -19.05 9.40 -8.83
C ARG A 4 -17.57 9.40 -8.38
N ARG A 5 -17.24 8.68 -7.31
CA ARG A 5 -15.87 8.40 -6.80
C ARG A 5 -15.04 7.56 -7.79
N THR A 6 -15.07 7.89 -9.08
CA THR A 6 -14.95 6.87 -10.14
C THR A 6 -13.58 6.65 -10.75
N ARG A 7 -12.46 7.19 -10.27
CA ARG A 7 -11.14 6.85 -10.85
C ARG A 7 -9.93 7.08 -9.94
N PRO A 8 -9.74 8.27 -9.33
CA PRO A 8 -8.51 8.52 -8.57
C PRO A 8 -8.34 7.63 -7.34
N ASP A 9 -9.43 7.14 -6.75
CA ASP A 9 -9.36 6.18 -5.63
C ASP A 9 -8.98 4.76 -6.07
N ARG A 10 -9.32 4.38 -7.32
CA ARG A 10 -9.03 3.04 -7.84
C ARG A 10 -7.55 2.88 -8.18
N ASP A 11 -6.95 3.89 -8.78
CA ASP A 11 -5.52 3.88 -9.12
C ASP A 11 -4.66 3.85 -7.85
N LYS A 12 -5.07 4.59 -6.82
CA LYS A 12 -4.44 4.52 -5.49
C LYS A 12 -4.57 3.13 -4.86
N ALA A 13 -5.74 2.49 -4.96
CA ALA A 13 -5.92 1.13 -4.46
C ALA A 13 -5.04 0.10 -5.19
N ILE A 14 -4.85 0.26 -6.51
CA ILE A 14 -3.95 -0.58 -7.31
C ILE A 14 -2.49 -0.38 -6.85
N ALA A 15 -2.04 0.86 -6.68
CA ALA A 15 -0.69 1.17 -6.20
C ALA A 15 -0.45 0.58 -4.79
N VAL A 16 -1.41 0.71 -3.88
CA VAL A 16 -1.34 0.11 -2.54
C VAL A 16 -1.17 -1.41 -2.61
N ASN A 17 -1.97 -2.10 -3.41
CA ASN A 17 -1.88 -3.55 -3.56
C ASN A 17 -0.55 -3.99 -4.19
N ALA A 18 -0.07 -3.25 -5.20
CA ALA A 18 1.22 -3.49 -5.82
C ALA A 18 2.38 -3.29 -4.82
N GLY A 19 2.35 -2.24 -4.00
CA GLY A 19 3.35 -2.02 -2.95
C GLY A 19 3.34 -3.10 -1.87
N ILE A 20 2.17 -3.64 -1.49
CA ILE A 20 2.10 -4.80 -0.59
C ILE A 20 2.78 -6.03 -1.20
N ALA A 21 2.51 -6.32 -2.47
CA ALA A 21 3.13 -7.45 -3.17
C ALA A 21 4.64 -7.25 -3.36
N MET A 22 5.05 -6.02 -3.70
CA MET A 22 6.46 -5.64 -3.86
C MET A 22 7.22 -5.78 -2.54
N LYS A 23 6.63 -5.34 -1.41
CA LYS A 23 7.22 -5.51 -0.07
C LYS A 23 7.57 -6.97 0.22
N GLN A 24 6.68 -7.90 -0.16
CA GLN A 24 6.88 -9.33 0.07
C GLN A 24 7.96 -9.94 -0.83
N LYS A 25 8.12 -9.45 -2.06
CA LYS A 25 9.04 -10.01 -3.05
C LYS A 25 10.43 -9.34 -3.06
N GLN A 26 10.47 -8.03 -2.90
CA GLN A 26 11.64 -7.18 -3.10
C GLN A 26 12.07 -6.44 -1.82
N GLY A 27 11.27 -6.50 -0.77
CA GLY A 27 11.58 -5.90 0.52
C GLY A 27 10.98 -4.51 0.74
N ARG A 28 11.19 -3.99 1.96
CA ARG A 28 10.54 -2.77 2.47
C ARG A 28 10.91 -1.52 1.68
N GLU A 29 12.17 -1.37 1.33
CA GLU A 29 12.71 -0.17 0.66
C GLU A 29 12.17 -0.02 -0.77
N ALA A 30 12.20 -1.09 -1.56
CA ALA A 30 11.64 -1.09 -2.92
C ALA A 30 10.15 -0.71 -2.92
N ALA A 31 9.38 -1.25 -1.97
CA ALA A 31 7.97 -0.91 -1.81
C ALA A 31 7.77 0.56 -1.40
N ALA A 32 8.64 1.11 -0.56
CA ALA A 32 8.56 2.51 -0.14
C ALA A 32 8.75 3.46 -1.33
N LEU A 33 9.79 3.23 -2.14
CA LEU A 33 10.11 4.02 -3.33
C LEU A 33 8.97 3.95 -4.36
N PHE A 34 8.43 2.75 -4.60
CA PHE A 34 7.30 2.58 -5.52
C PHE A 34 6.04 3.34 -5.08
N LEU A 35 5.70 3.31 -3.79
CA LEU A 35 4.51 3.99 -3.29
C LEU A 35 4.69 5.52 -3.26
N GLU A 36 5.92 5.99 -3.03
CA GLU A 36 6.28 7.41 -3.12
C GLU A 36 6.18 7.92 -4.56
N ASP A 37 6.74 7.18 -5.53
CA ASP A 37 6.64 7.50 -6.96
C ASP A 37 5.19 7.50 -7.47
N ALA A 38 4.36 6.59 -6.94
CA ALA A 38 2.92 6.57 -7.19
C ALA A 38 2.14 7.76 -6.56
N GLY A 39 2.83 8.67 -5.86
CA GLY A 39 2.25 9.88 -5.28
C GLY A 39 1.34 9.61 -4.08
N LEU A 40 1.53 8.49 -3.38
CA LEU A 40 0.71 8.15 -2.22
C LEU A 40 1.11 8.99 -1.00
N PRO A 41 0.14 9.40 -0.16
CA PRO A 41 0.46 10.12 1.08
C PRO A 41 1.32 9.29 2.02
N LEU A 42 2.25 9.93 2.74
CA LEU A 42 3.14 9.29 3.70
C LEU A 42 2.41 8.39 4.72
N ALA A 43 1.23 8.82 5.19
CA ALA A 43 0.40 8.02 6.09
C ALA A 43 -0.03 6.67 5.49
N VAL A 44 -0.33 6.63 4.19
CA VAL A 44 -0.68 5.40 3.46
C VAL A 44 0.56 4.53 3.28
N ILE A 45 1.71 5.13 2.91
CA ILE A 45 2.99 4.42 2.77
C ILE A 45 3.36 3.75 4.09
N ALA A 46 3.38 4.51 5.19
CA ALA A 46 3.69 4.01 6.53
C ALA A 46 2.75 2.86 6.92
N ARG A 47 1.46 2.97 6.62
CA ARG A 47 0.48 1.91 6.86
C ARG A 47 0.81 0.64 6.08
N VAL A 48 1.09 0.72 4.78
CA VAL A 48 1.46 -0.45 3.96
C VAL A 48 2.75 -1.12 4.49
N LEU A 49 3.73 -0.31 4.87
CA LEU A 49 5.01 -0.80 5.38
C LEU A 49 4.93 -1.37 6.80
N ASN A 50 3.94 -0.99 7.61
CA ASN A 50 3.77 -1.50 8.98
C ASN A 50 2.71 -2.62 9.10
N ASP A 51 1.56 -2.52 8.42
CA ASP A 51 0.44 -3.47 8.55
C ASP A 51 0.77 -4.87 8.01
N ALA A 52 1.70 -5.00 7.06
CA ALA A 52 2.11 -6.32 6.57
C ALA A 52 2.88 -7.14 7.62
N GLU A 53 3.50 -6.51 8.62
CA GLU A 53 4.07 -7.22 9.77
C GLU A 53 2.98 -7.67 10.75
N GLN A 54 1.94 -6.85 10.95
CA GLN A 54 0.84 -7.19 11.86
C GLN A 54 0.03 -8.40 11.39
N ARG A 55 -0.19 -8.60 10.08
CA ARG A 55 -0.86 -9.82 9.59
C ARG A 55 -0.05 -11.09 9.87
N ARG A 56 1.28 -11.06 9.72
CA ARG A 56 2.12 -12.23 10.05
C ARG A 56 2.13 -12.54 11.55
N ALA A 57 2.00 -11.53 12.41
CA ALA A 57 1.92 -11.73 13.85
C ALA A 57 0.54 -12.25 14.31
N GLY A 58 -0.53 -11.96 13.56
CA GLY A 58 -1.89 -12.43 13.84
C GLY A 58 -2.15 -13.90 13.48
N ASP A 59 -1.49 -14.42 12.43
CA ASP A 59 -1.61 -15.83 11.99
C ASP A 59 -0.78 -16.82 12.84
N LEU A 60 -0.06 -16.34 13.86
CA LEU A 60 0.74 -17.15 14.80
C LEU A 60 0.02 -17.39 16.15
N ARG A 61 -1.29 -17.17 16.23
CA ARG A 61 -2.09 -17.34 17.47
C ARG A 61 -3.10 -18.45 17.39
#